data_AF-A0A6I4Q2F7-F1
#
_entry.id   AF-A0A6I4Q2F7-F1
#
_cell.length_a   1.000
_cell.length_b   1.000
_cell.length_c   1.000
_cell.angle_alpha   90.00
_cell.angle_beta   90.00
_cell.angle_gamma   90.00
#
_symmetry.space_group_name_H-M   'P 1'
#
loop_
_entity.id
_entity.type
_entity.pdbx_description
1 polymer ?
#
loop_
_entity_poly.entity_id
_entity_poly.type
_entity_poly.pdbx_seq_one_letter_code
_entity_poly.pdbx_strand_id
1 'polypeptide(L)'
;MYKVNQEQYKRIFGYFKPITKNFIIRSQNISQSFCHFSVDNFNINNFDYLPLKLKKDIQYFPVRRKIEFLAGRVCSATALENLLHDGEYYWRLKSSNGAVLWPKNIAGSISHSNNFVTAVTLKHSKECSKHRS
;
A
#
# COMPACT_ATOMS: atom_id res chain seq x y z
N MET A 1 -3.51 12.24 1.86
CA MET A 1 -3.78 10.95 1.18
C MET A 1 -4.40 11.28 -0.17
N TYR A 2 -4.07 10.58 -1.26
CA TYR A 2 -4.61 10.86 -2.59
C TYR A 2 -5.49 9.70 -3.04
N LYS A 3 -6.74 9.98 -3.41
CA LYS A 3 -7.64 8.95 -3.98
C LYS A 3 -7.07 8.47 -5.31
N VAL A 4 -7.09 7.17 -5.53
CA VAL A 4 -6.70 6.54 -6.79
C VAL A 4 -7.86 6.72 -7.77
N ASN A 5 -7.58 7.25 -8.96
CA ASN A 5 -8.60 7.38 -10.01
C ASN A 5 -8.69 6.09 -10.88
N GLN A 6 -9.74 6.00 -11.71
CA GLN A 6 -9.96 4.80 -12.53
C GLN A 6 -8.80 4.49 -13.50
N GLU A 7 -8.15 5.50 -14.08
CA GLU A 7 -7.02 5.31 -14.99
C GLU A 7 -5.78 4.78 -14.26
N GLN A 8 -5.45 5.35 -13.10
CA GLN A 8 -4.40 4.86 -12.21
C GLN A 8 -4.69 3.43 -11.78
N TYR A 9 -5.94 3.12 -11.44
CA TYR A 9 -6.35 1.77 -11.07
C TYR A 9 -6.10 0.79 -12.23
N LYS A 10 -6.68 1.04 -13.41
CA LYS A 10 -6.54 0.16 -14.59
C LYS A 10 -5.08 -0.08 -14.96
N ARG A 11 -4.24 0.96 -15.00
CA ARG A 11 -2.85 0.86 -15.44
C ARG A 11 -1.92 0.29 -14.37
N ILE A 12 -2.02 0.82 -13.15
CA ILE A 12 -1.07 0.49 -12.08
C ILE A 12 -1.52 -0.78 -11.35
N PHE A 13 -2.75 -0.82 -10.86
CA PHE A 13 -3.26 -2.00 -10.16
C PHE A 13 -3.43 -3.18 -11.12
N GLY A 14 -3.82 -2.92 -12.37
CA GLY A 14 -3.91 -3.94 -13.41
C GLY A 14 -2.55 -4.56 -13.80
N TYR A 15 -1.44 -3.85 -13.59
CA TYR A 15 -0.10 -4.41 -13.77
C TYR A 15 0.31 -5.30 -12.59
N PHE A 16 0.17 -4.82 -11.35
CA PHE A 16 0.63 -5.54 -10.17
C PHE A 16 -0.29 -6.69 -9.74
N LYS A 17 -1.59 -6.61 -10.04
CA LYS A 17 -2.61 -7.63 -9.75
C LYS A 17 -2.46 -8.25 -8.34
N PRO A 18 -2.50 -7.44 -7.27
CA PRO A 18 -2.31 -7.95 -5.91
C PRO A 18 -3.39 -8.97 -5.57
N ILE A 19 -2.97 -10.05 -4.92
CA ILE A 19 -3.84 -11.08 -4.35
C ILE A 19 -4.04 -10.74 -2.88
N THR A 20 -5.28 -10.85 -2.40
CA THR A 20 -5.63 -10.62 -1.00
C THR A 20 -5.94 -11.92 -0.26
N LYS A 21 -5.64 -11.92 1.04
CA LYS A 21 -6.00 -12.95 2.00
C LYS A 21 -6.49 -12.29 3.28
N ASN A 22 -7.63 -12.75 3.77
CA ASN A 22 -8.21 -12.30 5.02
C ASN A 22 -8.01 -13.36 6.10
N PHE A 23 -7.66 -12.89 7.29
CA PHE A 23 -7.44 -13.73 8.47
C PHE A 23 -8.11 -13.09 9.68
N ILE A 24 -8.44 -13.92 10.65
CA ILE A 24 -8.89 -13.47 11.97
C ILE A 24 -7.88 -14.00 12.99
N ILE A 25 -7.24 -13.10 13.72
CA ILE A 25 -6.31 -13.45 14.81
C ILE A 25 -6.79 -12.76 16.07
N ARG A 26 -7.11 -13.54 17.12
CA ARG A 26 -7.58 -13.02 18.42
C ARG A 26 -8.69 -11.96 18.27
N SER A 27 -9.69 -12.27 17.45
CA SER A 27 -10.84 -11.39 17.13
C SER A 27 -10.51 -10.10 16.36
N GLN A 28 -9.30 -9.99 15.80
CA GLN A 28 -8.93 -8.88 14.93
C GLN A 28 -8.97 -9.33 13.47
N ASN A 29 -9.67 -8.55 12.64
CA ASN A 29 -9.64 -8.71 11.19
C ASN A 29 -8.31 -8.21 10.66
N ILE A 30 -7.64 -9.07 9.91
CA ILE A 30 -6.37 -8.81 9.26
C ILE A 30 -6.55 -9.03 7.77
N SER A 31 -6.13 -8.05 6.99
CA SER A 31 -6.07 -8.14 5.54
C SER A 31 -4.61 -8.12 5.11
N GLN A 32 -4.21 -9.14 4.39
CA GLN A 32 -2.92 -9.20 3.72
C GLN A 32 -3.15 -9.07 2.22
N SER A 33 -2.30 -8.31 1.56
CA SER A 33 -2.16 -8.35 0.12
C SER A 33 -0.72 -8.66 -0.24
N PHE A 34 -0.51 -9.24 -1.41
CA PHE A 34 0.81 -9.42 -1.97
C PHE A 34 0.76 -9.48 -3.50
N CYS A 35 1.87 -9.14 -4.13
CA CYS A 35 2.04 -9.30 -5.56
C CYS A 35 3.46 -9.77 -5.89
N HIS A 36 3.55 -10.43 -7.04
CA HIS A 36 4.81 -10.63 -7.74
C HIS A 36 4.85 -9.71 -8.95
N PHE A 37 6.00 -9.10 -9.25
CA PHE A 37 6.16 -8.17 -10.36
C PHE A 37 7.40 -8.50 -11.21
N SER A 38 7.41 -8.03 -12.47
CA SER A 38 8.55 -8.22 -13.39
C SER A 38 9.12 -6.88 -13.81
N VAL A 39 10.35 -6.59 -13.39
CA VAL A 39 11.02 -5.33 -13.71
C VAL A 39 11.07 -5.09 -15.23
N ASP A 40 11.30 -6.13 -16.02
CA ASP A 40 11.47 -6.05 -17.48
C ASP A 40 10.18 -5.66 -18.20
N ASN A 41 9.02 -6.00 -17.62
CA ASN A 41 7.71 -5.72 -18.21
C ASN A 41 7.07 -4.44 -17.65
N PHE A 42 7.76 -3.69 -16.79
CA PHE A 42 7.20 -2.51 -16.16
C PHE A 42 7.23 -1.30 -17.10
N ASN A 43 6.06 -0.77 -17.44
CA ASN A 43 5.97 0.48 -18.19
C ASN A 43 6.32 1.68 -17.30
N ILE A 44 7.47 2.31 -17.56
CA ILE A 44 7.97 3.47 -16.80
C ILE A 44 6.97 4.64 -16.75
N ASN A 45 6.13 4.80 -17.77
CA ASN A 45 5.12 5.87 -17.84
C ASN A 45 4.04 5.71 -16.77
N ASN A 46 3.94 4.55 -16.11
CA ASN A 46 3.08 4.38 -14.94
C ASN A 46 3.45 5.36 -13.79
N PHE A 47 4.71 5.83 -13.74
CA PHE A 47 5.11 6.85 -12.76
C PHE A 47 4.49 8.23 -13.05
N ASP A 48 4.14 8.53 -14.30
CA ASP A 48 3.57 9.82 -14.67
C ASP A 48 2.17 10.05 -14.11
N TYR A 49 1.48 8.96 -13.80
CA TYR A 49 0.17 9.01 -13.18
C TYR A 49 0.22 9.19 -11.67
N LEU A 50 1.40 9.19 -11.04
CA LEU A 50 1.49 9.35 -9.59
C LEU A 50 1.23 10.81 -9.15
N PRO A 51 0.63 11.00 -7.97
CA PRO A 51 0.56 12.33 -7.36
C PRO A 51 1.96 12.96 -7.22
N LEU A 52 2.06 14.28 -7.41
CA LEU A 52 3.34 15.01 -7.40
C LEU A 52 4.19 14.72 -6.16
N LYS A 53 3.56 14.57 -4.99
CA LYS A 53 4.25 14.24 -3.75
C LYS A 53 4.94 12.87 -3.82
N LEU A 54 4.27 11.84 -4.37
CA LEU A 54 4.85 10.51 -4.56
C LEU A 54 5.96 10.53 -5.61
N LYS A 55 5.80 11.30 -6.70
CA LYS A 55 6.87 11.47 -7.70
C LYS A 55 8.15 12.02 -7.08
N LYS A 56 8.03 13.05 -6.23
CA LYS A 56 9.16 13.63 -5.50
C LYS A 56 9.82 12.62 -4.55
N ASP A 57 9.03 11.80 -3.85
CA ASP A 57 9.53 10.78 -2.92
C ASP A 57 10.43 9.72 -3.59
N ILE A 58 10.23 9.48 -4.89
CA ILE A 58 10.94 8.44 -5.65
C ILE A 58 11.85 8.98 -6.74
N GLN A 59 11.98 10.30 -6.91
CA GLN A 59 12.62 10.90 -8.09
C GLN A 59 14.04 10.37 -8.34
N TYR A 60 14.81 10.21 -7.27
CA TYR A 60 16.20 9.74 -7.29
C TYR A 60 16.35 8.23 -7.11
N PHE A 61 15.26 7.48 -6.98
CA PHE A 61 15.35 6.03 -6.85
C PHE A 61 15.76 5.40 -8.19
N PRO A 62 16.60 4.35 -8.18
CA PRO A 62 16.80 3.54 -9.37
C PRO A 62 15.48 2.88 -9.80
N VAL A 63 15.34 2.55 -11.08
CA VAL A 63 14.09 2.05 -11.67
C VAL A 63 13.48 0.91 -10.86
N ARG A 64 14.27 -0.11 -10.52
CA ARG A 64 13.83 -1.23 -9.68
C ARG A 64 13.22 -0.76 -8.36
N ARG A 65 13.87 0.17 -7.67
CA ARG A 65 13.39 0.70 -6.39
C ARG A 65 12.11 1.52 -6.54
N LYS A 66 11.92 2.22 -7.66
CA LYS A 66 10.66 2.90 -8.00
C LYS A 66 9.51 1.89 -8.17
N ILE A 67 9.78 0.76 -8.83
CA ILE A 67 8.80 -0.32 -9.04
C ILE A 67 8.43 -0.97 -7.70
N GLU A 68 9.42 -1.33 -6.87
CA GLU A 68 9.18 -1.87 -5.52
C GLU A 68 8.34 -0.92 -4.66
N PHE A 69 8.67 0.37 -4.69
CA PHE A 69 7.91 1.39 -3.97
C PHE A 69 6.45 1.41 -4.42
N LEU A 70 6.22 1.40 -5.73
CA LEU A 70 4.87 1.43 -6.30
C LEU A 70 4.09 0.14 -6.00
N ALA A 71 4.73 -1.02 -6.14
CA ALA A 71 4.18 -2.32 -5.77
C ALA A 71 3.73 -2.34 -4.29
N GLY A 72 4.55 -1.78 -3.40
CA GLY A 72 4.22 -1.63 -1.99
C GLY A 72 3.05 -0.69 -1.76
N ARG A 73 2.96 0.41 -2.51
CA ARG A 73 1.81 1.32 -2.43
C ARG A 73 0.52 0.65 -2.89
N VAL A 74 0.57 -0.10 -3.98
CA VAL A 74 -0.56 -0.89 -4.48
C VAL A 74 -0.99 -1.92 -3.45
N CYS A 75 -0.07 -2.75 -2.95
CA CYS A 75 -0.39 -3.72 -1.89
C CYS A 75 -0.98 -3.03 -0.65
N SER A 76 -0.39 -1.94 -0.18
CA SER A 76 -0.92 -1.23 0.99
C SER A 76 -2.32 -0.67 0.79
N ALA A 77 -2.64 -0.18 -0.42
CA ALA A 77 -3.95 0.32 -0.76
C ALA A 77 -4.97 -0.84 -0.83
N THR A 78 -4.61 -1.94 -1.47
CA THR A 78 -5.46 -3.12 -1.60
C THR A 78 -5.70 -3.81 -0.27
N ALA A 79 -4.69 -4.00 0.57
CA ALA A 79 -4.86 -4.57 1.89
C ALA A 79 -5.79 -3.70 2.75
N LEU A 80 -5.66 -2.37 2.67
CA LEU A 80 -6.51 -1.45 3.42
C LEU A 80 -7.96 -1.45 2.91
N GLU A 81 -8.17 -1.34 1.60
CA GLU A 81 -9.51 -1.39 1.00
C GLU A 81 -10.21 -2.69 1.37
N ASN A 82 -9.53 -3.84 1.24
CA ASN A 82 -10.07 -5.14 1.62
C ASN A 82 -10.29 -5.31 3.15
N LEU A 83 -9.69 -4.47 4.00
CA LEU A 83 -9.99 -4.42 5.44
C LEU A 83 -11.20 -3.54 5.75
N LEU A 84 -11.42 -2.47 4.98
CA LEU A 84 -12.46 -1.47 5.21
C LEU A 84 -13.75 -1.72 4.42
N HIS A 85 -13.65 -2.41 3.27
CA HIS A 85 -14.71 -2.65 2.30
C HIS A 85 -15.45 -1.37 1.87
N ASP A 86 -14.70 -0.28 1.66
CA ASP A 86 -15.26 1.01 1.22
C ASP A 86 -15.22 1.20 -0.30
N GLY A 87 -14.59 0.28 -1.05
CA GLY A 87 -14.44 0.37 -2.51
C GLY A 87 -13.46 1.45 -2.96
N GLU A 88 -12.69 2.03 -2.03
CA GLU A 88 -11.89 3.22 -2.27
C GLU A 88 -10.40 2.96 -2.06
N TYR A 89 -9.63 3.20 -3.12
CA TYR A 89 -8.19 3.02 -3.10
C TYR A 89 -7.50 4.36 -2.88
N TYR A 90 -6.48 4.35 -2.02
CA TYR A 90 -5.75 5.56 -1.68
C TYR A 90 -4.25 5.38 -1.66
N TRP A 91 -3.54 6.30 -2.33
CA TRP A 91 -2.09 6.40 -2.25
C TRP A 91 -1.66 6.83 -0.85
N ARG A 92 -0.88 5.95 -0.20
CA ARG A 92 -0.31 6.23 1.12
C ARG A 92 0.93 7.12 1.03
N LEU A 93 1.04 8.07 1.96
CA LEU A 93 2.19 8.96 2.08
C LEU A 93 3.24 8.38 3.01
N LYS A 94 4.47 8.89 2.89
CA LYS A 94 5.55 8.62 3.84
C LYS A 94 5.56 9.65 4.97
N SER A 95 5.89 9.20 6.18
CA SER A 95 6.36 10.07 7.27
C SER A 95 7.82 10.50 7.04
N SER A 96 8.32 11.41 7.88
CA SER A 96 9.71 11.89 7.86
C SER A 96 10.74 10.77 8.01
N ASN A 97 10.44 9.73 8.81
CA ASN A 97 11.27 8.53 8.96
C ASN A 97 11.09 7.50 7.83
N GLY A 98 10.33 7.82 6.79
CA GLY A 98 10.12 6.98 5.63
C GLY A 98 9.06 5.87 5.79
N ALA A 99 8.47 5.72 6.97
CA ALA A 99 7.38 4.78 7.21
C ALA A 99 6.10 5.18 6.47
N VAL A 100 5.21 4.23 6.23
CA VAL A 100 3.90 4.50 5.65
C VAL A 100 2.98 5.08 6.72
N LEU A 101 2.35 6.21 6.42
CA LEU A 101 1.30 6.76 7.26
C LEU A 101 0.05 5.90 7.08
N TRP A 102 -0.49 5.34 8.17
CA TRP A 102 -1.75 4.58 8.21
C TRP A 102 -2.91 5.44 8.77
N PRO A 103 -4.20 5.13 8.45
CA PRO A 103 -5.32 5.84 9.06
C PRO A 103 -5.40 5.64 10.57
N LYS A 104 -6.16 6.49 11.25
CA LYS A 104 -6.47 6.30 12.67
C LYS A 104 -7.09 4.92 12.90
N ASN A 105 -6.68 4.24 13.97
CA ASN A 105 -7.12 2.90 14.36
C ASN A 105 -6.75 1.78 13.37
N ILE A 106 -5.81 2.02 12.46
CA ILE A 106 -5.26 1.00 11.57
C ILE A 106 -3.76 0.93 11.80
N ALA A 107 -3.25 -0.29 11.99
CA ALA A 107 -1.84 -0.58 11.87
C ALA A 107 -1.58 -1.32 10.56
N GLY A 108 -0.37 -1.21 10.05
CA GLY A 108 0.05 -2.01 8.93
C GLY A 108 1.55 -2.01 8.74
N SER A 109 2.00 -2.91 7.88
CA SER A 109 3.40 -3.05 7.49
C SER A 109 3.48 -3.38 6.01
N ILE A 110 4.59 -3.00 5.40
CA ILE A 110 4.92 -3.35 4.02
C ILE A 110 6.31 -3.97 4.05
N SER A 111 6.47 -5.12 3.41
CA SER A 111 7.75 -5.77 3.21
C SER A 111 7.92 -6.09 1.74
N HIS A 112 9.16 -6.02 1.25
CA HIS A 112 9.51 -6.40 -0.11
C HIS A 112 10.78 -7.24 -0.10
N SER A 113 10.86 -8.19 -1.02
CA SER A 113 12.07 -8.96 -1.28
C SER A 113 12.07 -9.38 -2.74
N ASN A 114 13.20 -9.17 -3.42
CA ASN A 114 13.37 -9.47 -4.84
C ASN A 114 12.30 -8.85 -5.75
N ASN A 115 11.35 -9.67 -6.20
CA ASN A 115 10.26 -9.35 -7.11
C ASN A 115 8.89 -9.52 -6.44
N PHE A 116 8.88 -9.59 -5.11
CA PHE A 116 7.71 -9.82 -4.29
C PHE A 116 7.50 -8.68 -3.31
N VAL A 117 6.26 -8.24 -3.16
CA VAL A 117 5.86 -7.29 -2.14
C VAL A 117 4.63 -7.79 -1.42
N THR A 118 4.58 -7.56 -0.11
CA THR A 118 3.39 -7.80 0.71
C THR A 118 3.09 -6.60 1.57
N ALA A 119 1.81 -6.35 1.80
CA ALA A 119 1.34 -5.42 2.81
C ALA A 119 0.31 -6.12 3.69
N VAL A 120 0.38 -5.86 5.00
CA VAL A 120 -0.59 -6.33 5.98
C VAL A 120 -1.20 -5.13 6.66
N THR A 121 -2.51 -5.15 6.85
CA THR A 121 -3.27 -4.16 7.61
C THR A 121 -4.15 -4.86 8.65
N LEU A 122 -4.32 -4.22 9.79
CA LEU A 122 -5.21 -4.66 10.85
C LEU A 122 -5.92 -3.46 11.46
N LYS A 123 -7.15 -3.67 11.93
CA LYS A 123 -7.90 -2.67 12.66
C LYS A 123 -7.67 -2.87 14.15
N HIS A 124 -7.18 -1.84 14.83
CA HIS A 124 -7.09 -1.86 16.27
C HIS A 124 -8.51 -1.97 16.85
N SER A 125 -8.72 -2.93 17.76
CA SER A 125 -9.87 -2.88 18.65
C SER A 125 -9.77 -1.61 19.49
N LYS A 126 -10.91 -0.96 19.77
CA LYS A 126 -10.96 0.18 20.70
C LYS A 126 -10.72 -0.29 22.14
N GLU A 127 -9.53 -0.78 22.45
CA GLU A 127 -9.10 -1.08 23.81
C GLU A 127 -7.63 -0.71 23.96
N CYS A 128 -7.38 0.59 24.17
CA CYS A 128 -6.30 1.11 25.01
C CYS A 128 -6.35 2.65 25.03
N SER A 129 -7.49 3.23 25.40
CA SER A 129 -7.46 4.49 26.16
C SER A 129 -7.10 4.13 27.60
N LYS A 130 -5.82 3.81 27.85
CA LYS A 130 -5.31 3.83 29.22
C LYS A 130 -5.27 5.29 29.64
N HIS A 131 -6.22 5.66 30.50
CA HIS A 131 -6.10 6.81 31.37
C HIS A 131 -4.69 6.85 31.96
N ARG A 132 -3.89 7.84 31.54
CA ARG A 132 -2.81 8.34 32.39
C ARG A 132 -3.45 9.48 33.17
N SER A 133 -3.93 9.15 34.36
CA SER A 133 -4.09 10.08 35.48
C SER A 133 -2.72 10.48 36.01
#